data_AF-A0A661UPU0-F1
#
_entry.id   AF-A0A661UPU0-F1
#
_cell.length_a   1.000
_cell.length_b   1.000
_cell.length_c   1.000
_cell.angle_alpha   90.00
_cell.angle_beta   90.00
_cell.angle_gamma   90.00
#
_symmetry.space_group_name_H-M   'P 1'
#
loop_
_entity.id
_entity.type
_entity.pdbx_description
1 polymer ?
#
loop_
_entity_poly.entity_id
_entity_poly.type
_entity_poly.pdbx_seq_one_letter_code
_entity_poly.pdbx_strand_id
1 'polypeptide(L)'
;MIDQYNILLQKLDTFIKKFYKNQLIKGAIYCFALLIIFFLLVNLLEYFGHFNSNTRTVIFYFYIIFNALLIGWYVVYPLSKLFKIGRRISNEQAAEIIGDHFTDIGDKLLNTLQLKELAGNQTTNLDLVNAGIDQKIADLKPVPFVKAVDFKSNRKYLKYALIPLFVVVILLLSSPKILTEPANRLVKHNTHFEKSFPFTLNILNEDLQV
;
A
#
# COMPACT_ATOMS: atom_id res chain seq x y z
N MET A 1 -18.39 6.45 37.02
CA MET A 1 -17.99 7.71 36.37
C MET A 1 -17.46 7.38 34.99
N ILE A 2 -17.98 8.03 33.95
CA ILE A 2 -17.44 7.87 32.59
C ILE A 2 -16.12 8.63 32.58
N ASP A 3 -15.01 7.90 32.62
CA ASP A 3 -13.68 8.48 32.58
C ASP A 3 -13.48 9.19 31.22
N GLN A 4 -13.42 10.52 31.23
CA GLN A 4 -13.31 11.32 30.02
C GLN A 4 -12.03 10.99 29.25
N TYR A 5 -11.01 10.54 29.96
CA TYR A 5 -9.75 10.07 29.39
C TYR A 5 -9.94 8.82 28.52
N ASN A 6 -10.79 7.88 28.94
CA ASN A 6 -11.09 6.70 28.13
C ASN A 6 -11.80 7.05 26.81
N ILE A 7 -12.66 8.09 26.82
CA ILE A 7 -13.27 8.61 25.59
C ILE A 7 -12.20 9.22 24.67
N LEU A 8 -11.24 9.97 25.23
CA LEU A 8 -10.12 10.54 24.47
C LEU A 8 -9.29 9.43 23.82
N LEU A 9 -8.90 8.41 24.59
CA LEU A 9 -8.15 7.25 24.09
C LEU A 9 -8.91 6.50 22.98
N GLN A 10 -10.24 6.35 23.12
CA GLN A 10 -11.05 5.72 22.08
C GLN A 10 -11.10 6.55 20.78
N LYS A 11 -11.15 7.89 20.89
CA LYS A 11 -11.06 8.79 19.74
C LYS A 11 -9.69 8.72 19.07
N LEU A 12 -8.61 8.67 19.86
CA LEU A 12 -7.24 8.46 19.36
C LEU A 12 -7.12 7.10 18.66
N ASP A 13 -7.61 6.01 19.25
CA ASP A 13 -7.60 4.68 18.62
C ASP A 13 -8.36 4.67 17.29
N THR A 14 -9.49 5.38 17.22
CA THR A 14 -10.28 5.55 15.99
C THR A 14 -9.50 6.31 14.92
N PHE A 15 -8.82 7.40 15.31
CA PHE A 15 -7.92 8.13 14.41
C PHE A 15 -6.79 7.23 13.89
N ILE A 16 -6.08 6.54 14.79
CA ILE A 16 -4.96 5.68 14.41
C ILE A 16 -5.42 4.55 13.46
N LYS A 17 -6.58 3.94 13.72
CA LYS A 17 -7.18 2.95 12.79
C LYS A 17 -7.45 3.57 11.42
N LYS A 18 -8.01 4.78 11.37
CA LYS A 18 -8.26 5.47 10.09
C LYS A 18 -6.97 5.85 9.38
N PHE A 19 -5.94 6.27 10.11
CA PHE A 19 -4.61 6.58 9.59
C PHE A 19 -3.99 5.36 8.88
N TYR A 20 -3.97 4.20 9.53
CA TYR A 20 -3.45 2.98 8.89
C TYR A 20 -4.30 2.48 7.73
N LYS A 21 -5.64 2.64 7.80
CA LYS A 21 -6.51 2.39 6.64
C LYS A 21 -6.14 3.28 5.45
N ASN A 22 -5.86 4.57 5.71
CA ASN A 22 -5.44 5.49 4.66
C ASN A 22 -4.08 5.12 4.06
N GLN A 23 -3.12 4.77 4.92
CA GLN A 23 -1.81 4.29 4.49
C GLN A 23 -1.91 2.99 3.67
N LEU A 24 -2.80 2.08 4.05
CA LEU A 24 -3.08 0.85 3.30
C LEU A 24 -3.70 1.15 1.94
N ILE A 25 -4.69 2.04 1.85
CA ILE A 25 -5.30 2.41 0.56
C ILE A 25 -4.24 3.01 -0.36
N LYS A 26 -3.45 3.97 0.15
CA LYS A 26 -2.36 4.59 -0.61
C LYS A 26 -1.33 3.54 -1.05
N GLY A 27 -0.91 2.67 -0.14
CA GLY A 27 0.04 1.60 -0.41
C GLY A 27 -0.47 0.58 -1.43
N ALA A 28 -1.74 0.18 -1.35
CA ALA A 28 -2.38 -0.71 -2.31
C ALA A 28 -2.43 -0.10 -3.72
N ILE A 29 -2.72 1.21 -3.84
CA ILE A 29 -2.71 1.91 -5.13
C ILE A 29 -1.30 1.91 -5.73
N TYR A 30 -0.27 2.23 -4.94
CA TYR A 30 1.12 2.20 -5.42
C TYR A 30 1.59 0.80 -5.77
N CYS A 31 1.26 -0.18 -4.94
CA CYS A 31 1.56 -1.59 -5.19
C CYS A 31 0.94 -1.98 -6.53
N PHE A 32 -0.37 -1.82 -6.70
CA PHE A 32 -1.07 -2.15 -7.94
C PHE A 32 -0.46 -1.45 -9.18
N ALA A 33 -0.16 -0.15 -9.08
CA ALA A 33 0.47 0.59 -10.17
C ALA A 33 1.86 0.00 -10.53
N LEU A 34 2.71 -0.26 -9.54
CA LEU A 34 4.04 -0.82 -9.75
C LEU A 34 4.00 -2.24 -10.30
N LEU A 35 3.08 -3.09 -9.82
CA LEU A 35 2.89 -4.45 -10.33
C LEU A 35 2.56 -4.41 -11.84
N ILE A 36 1.64 -3.52 -12.25
CA ILE A 36 1.25 -3.38 -13.66
C ILE A 36 2.39 -2.81 -14.50
N ILE A 37 3.04 -1.74 -14.05
CA ILE A 37 4.16 -1.12 -14.78
C ILE A 37 5.27 -2.15 -15.00
N PHE A 38 5.60 -2.90 -13.96
CA PHE A 38 6.65 -3.89 -14.04
C PHE A 38 6.25 -5.08 -14.91
N PHE A 39 5.00 -5.53 -14.84
CA PHE A 39 4.44 -6.52 -15.78
C PHE A 39 4.57 -6.04 -17.23
N LEU A 40 4.16 -4.80 -17.54
CA LEU A 40 4.28 -4.22 -18.88
C LEU A 40 5.74 -4.19 -19.34
N LEU A 41 6.65 -3.72 -18.48
CA LEU A 41 8.07 -3.59 -18.79
C LEU A 41 8.67 -4.96 -19.13
N VAL A 42 8.43 -5.98 -18.30
CA VAL A 42 8.92 -7.33 -18.54
C VAL A 42 8.37 -7.92 -19.84
N ASN A 43 7.07 -7.79 -20.10
CA ASN A 43 6.46 -8.32 -21.32
C ASN A 43 6.96 -7.61 -22.58
N LEU A 44 7.11 -6.28 -22.55
CA LEU A 44 7.65 -5.51 -23.67
C LEU A 44 9.12 -5.86 -23.94
N LEU A 45 9.93 -5.97 -22.89
CA LEU A 45 11.32 -6.39 -23.02
C LEU A 45 11.43 -7.80 -23.61
N GLU A 46 10.61 -8.74 -23.16
CA GLU A 46 10.58 -10.11 -23.70
C GLU A 46 10.06 -10.13 -25.15
N TYR A 47 9.08 -9.28 -25.50
CA TYR A 47 8.55 -9.17 -26.86
C TYR A 47 9.60 -8.68 -27.86
N PHE A 48 10.34 -7.61 -27.53
CA PHE A 48 11.38 -7.07 -28.42
C PHE A 48 12.68 -7.86 -28.34
N GLY A 49 13.11 -8.22 -27.13
CA GLY A 49 14.41 -8.82 -26.86
C GLY A 49 14.54 -10.31 -27.17
N HIS A 50 13.43 -11.05 -27.31
CA HIS A 50 13.41 -12.50 -27.57
C HIS A 50 14.40 -13.26 -26.66
N PHE A 51 14.22 -13.14 -25.35
CA PHE A 51 15.21 -13.65 -24.41
C PHE A 51 15.36 -15.16 -24.46
N ASN A 52 16.59 -15.62 -24.22
CA ASN A 52 16.91 -17.03 -24.08
C ASN A 52 16.33 -17.60 -22.76
N SER A 53 16.37 -18.93 -22.61
CA SER A 53 15.81 -19.63 -21.44
C SER A 53 16.36 -19.14 -20.09
N ASN A 54 17.68 -18.91 -20.03
CA ASN A 54 18.36 -18.50 -18.81
C ASN A 54 17.94 -17.08 -18.38
N THR A 55 17.92 -16.12 -19.31
CA THR A 55 17.49 -14.74 -19.02
C THR A 55 16.03 -14.69 -18.58
N ARG A 56 15.13 -15.47 -19.21
CA ARG A 56 13.72 -15.56 -18.80
C ARG A 56 13.55 -16.08 -17.37
N THR A 57 14.37 -17.05 -16.98
CA THR A 57 14.35 -17.62 -15.62
C THR A 57 14.77 -16.58 -14.58
N VAL A 58 15.86 -15.83 -14.84
CA VAL A 58 16.32 -14.75 -13.96
C VAL A 58 15.25 -13.66 -13.83
N ILE A 59 14.65 -13.22 -14.94
CA ILE A 59 13.59 -12.21 -14.95
C ILE A 59 12.36 -12.70 -14.18
N PHE A 60 11.99 -13.98 -14.32
CA PHE A 60 10.84 -14.57 -13.62
C PHE A 60 11.04 -14.58 -12.10
N TYR A 61 12.18 -15.06 -11.60
CA TYR A 61 12.46 -15.05 -10.15
C TYR A 61 12.62 -13.63 -9.60
N PHE A 62 13.27 -12.74 -10.36
CA PHE A 62 13.35 -11.32 -10.01
C PHE A 62 11.94 -10.71 -9.95
N TYR A 63 11.06 -11.08 -10.89
CA TYR A 63 9.67 -10.69 -10.87
C TYR A 63 8.99 -11.15 -9.58
N ILE A 64 9.04 -12.42 -9.24
CA ILE A 64 8.42 -12.96 -8.01
C ILE A 64 8.94 -12.24 -6.76
N ILE A 65 10.25 -12.13 -6.59
CA ILE A 65 10.87 -11.53 -5.39
C ILE A 65 10.47 -10.06 -5.27
N PHE A 66 10.56 -9.31 -6.37
CA PHE A 66 10.22 -7.89 -6.38
C PHE A 66 8.73 -7.66 -6.05
N ASN A 67 7.83 -8.45 -6.63
CA ASN A 67 6.40 -8.39 -6.34
C ASN A 67 6.11 -8.76 -4.87
N ALA A 68 6.77 -9.79 -4.33
CA ALA A 68 6.63 -10.21 -2.94
C ALA A 68 7.10 -9.13 -1.95
N LEU A 69 8.24 -8.48 -2.22
CA LEU A 69 8.73 -7.36 -1.40
C LEU A 69 7.79 -6.15 -1.44
N LEU A 70 7.27 -5.81 -2.61
CA LEU A 70 6.27 -4.75 -2.79
C LEU A 70 5.01 -5.00 -1.96
N ILE A 71 4.44 -6.20 -2.05
CA ILE A 71 3.24 -6.57 -1.30
C ILE A 71 3.55 -6.59 0.21
N GLY A 72 4.69 -7.15 0.61
CA GLY A 72 5.14 -7.18 1.99
C GLY A 72 5.22 -5.79 2.62
N TRP A 73 5.82 -4.84 1.92
CA TRP A 73 6.04 -3.50 2.46
C TRP A 73 4.81 -2.59 2.36
N TYR A 74 4.08 -2.62 1.24
CA TYR A 74 2.96 -1.69 1.01
C TYR A 74 1.60 -2.22 1.47
N VAL A 75 1.44 -3.53 1.64
CA VAL A 75 0.16 -4.15 2.04
C VAL A 75 0.29 -4.85 3.40
N VAL A 76 1.24 -5.77 3.55
CA VAL A 76 1.35 -6.59 4.78
C VAL A 76 1.73 -5.73 6.00
N TYR A 77 2.68 -4.81 5.84
CA TYR A 77 3.11 -3.91 6.92
C TYR A 77 1.99 -3.00 7.48
N PRO A 78 1.22 -2.24 6.68
CA PRO A 78 0.11 -1.45 7.23
C PRO A 78 -1.04 -2.34 7.71
N LEU A 79 -1.25 -3.51 7.13
CA LEU A 79 -2.28 -4.45 7.54
C LEU A 79 -1.97 -5.07 8.92
N SER A 80 -0.71 -5.46 9.18
CA SER A 80 -0.30 -5.99 10.49
C SER A 80 -0.51 -4.95 11.60
N LYS A 81 -0.19 -3.68 11.33
CA LYS A 81 -0.46 -2.56 12.25
C LYS A 81 -1.95 -2.32 12.51
N LEU A 82 -2.80 -2.54 11.51
CA LEU A 82 -4.25 -2.43 11.67
C LEU A 82 -4.81 -3.52 12.61
N PHE A 83 -4.27 -4.74 12.52
CA PHE A 83 -4.59 -5.86 13.40
C PHE A 83 -3.91 -5.80 14.77
N LYS A 84 -3.27 -4.67 15.11
CA LYS A 84 -2.54 -4.45 16.37
C LYS A 84 -1.35 -5.41 16.57
N ILE A 85 -0.78 -5.93 15.49
CA ILE A 85 0.38 -6.82 15.52
C ILE A 85 1.65 -5.98 15.30
N GLY A 86 2.51 -5.90 16.33
CA GLY A 86 3.79 -5.18 16.29
C GLY A 86 3.74 -3.72 16.77
N ARG A 87 4.75 -2.92 16.40
CA ARG A 87 4.91 -1.52 16.84
C ARG A 87 3.90 -0.59 16.14
N ARG A 88 2.94 -0.08 16.92
CA ARG A 88 1.98 0.96 16.52
C ARG A 88 2.52 2.35 16.87
N ILE A 89 2.03 3.39 16.20
CA ILE A 89 2.26 4.76 16.68
C ILE A 89 1.70 4.91 18.10
N SER A 90 2.46 5.60 18.96
CA SER A 90 2.03 5.90 20.34
C SER A 90 0.91 6.94 20.35
N ASN A 91 0.29 7.13 21.51
CA ASN A 91 -0.73 8.17 21.66
C ASN A 91 -0.11 9.57 21.50
N GLU A 92 1.14 9.80 21.95
CA GLU A 92 1.83 11.08 21.72
C GLU A 92 2.08 11.32 20.22
N GLN A 93 2.58 10.31 19.50
CA GLN A 93 2.79 10.42 18.05
C GLN A 93 1.49 10.69 17.30
N ALA A 94 0.39 10.05 17.72
CA ALA A 94 -0.93 10.34 17.17
C ALA A 94 -1.36 11.79 17.45
N ALA A 95 -1.09 12.30 18.65
CA ALA A 95 -1.37 13.68 19.01
C ALA A 95 -0.55 14.70 18.22
N GLU A 96 0.72 14.42 17.96
CA GLU A 96 1.60 15.22 17.11
C GLU A 96 1.05 15.31 15.68
N ILE A 97 0.72 14.16 15.07
CA ILE A 97 0.15 14.12 13.71
C ILE A 97 -1.22 14.83 13.65
N ILE A 98 -2.04 14.71 14.70
CA ILE A 98 -3.33 15.43 14.79
C ILE A 98 -3.07 16.95 14.94
N GLY A 99 -2.07 17.33 15.72
CA GLY A 99 -1.68 18.72 15.98
C GLY A 99 -1.18 19.44 14.73
N ASP A 100 -0.42 18.75 13.88
CA ASP A 100 0.01 19.28 12.57
C ASP A 100 -1.18 19.69 11.68
N HIS A 101 -2.30 18.98 11.81
CA HIS A 101 -3.52 19.29 11.07
C HIS A 101 -4.43 20.30 11.79
N PHE A 102 -4.40 20.31 13.12
CA PHE A 102 -5.21 21.19 13.96
C PHE A 102 -4.32 21.95 14.95
N THR A 103 -3.70 23.02 14.45
CA THR A 103 -2.74 23.86 15.21
C THR A 103 -3.30 24.38 16.52
N ASP A 104 -4.60 24.67 16.59
CA ASP A 104 -5.25 25.24 17.79
C ASP A 104 -5.37 24.25 18.97
N ILE A 105 -5.24 22.94 18.71
CA ILE A 105 -5.43 21.88 19.72
C ILE A 105 -4.26 20.92 19.86
N GLY A 106 -3.29 20.91 18.95
CA GLY A 106 -2.15 20.00 18.96
C GLY A 106 -1.39 20.01 20.30
N ASP A 107 -0.94 21.19 20.71
CA ASP A 107 -0.22 21.38 21.98
C ASP A 107 -1.07 20.98 23.17
N LYS A 108 -2.37 21.32 23.18
CA LYS A 108 -3.26 20.96 24.29
C LYS A 108 -3.42 19.44 24.41
N LEU A 109 -3.53 18.75 23.27
CA LEU A 109 -3.68 17.29 23.22
C LEU A 109 -2.41 16.58 23.71
N LEU A 110 -1.24 16.98 23.21
CA LEU A 110 0.05 16.41 23.61
C LEU A 110 0.32 16.62 25.10
N ASN A 111 0.14 17.87 25.57
CA ASN A 111 0.34 18.20 26.98
C ASN A 111 -0.61 17.41 27.89
N THR A 112 -1.87 17.20 27.49
CA THR A 112 -2.84 16.45 28.28
C THR A 112 -2.46 14.97 28.41
N LEU A 113 -1.93 14.36 27.34
CA LEU A 113 -1.46 12.98 27.37
C LEU A 113 -0.22 12.83 28.27
N GLN A 114 0.76 13.73 28.13
CA GLN A 114 1.96 13.75 28.96
C GLN A 114 1.64 13.98 30.44
N LEU A 115 0.73 14.91 30.76
CA LEU A 115 0.27 15.15 32.14
C LEU A 115 -0.38 13.92 32.76
N LYS A 116 -1.18 13.16 32.00
CA LYS A 116 -1.81 11.93 32.51
C LYS A 116 -0.77 10.82 32.73
N GLU A 117 0.22 10.70 31.86
CA GLU A 117 1.33 9.75 32.02
C GLU A 117 2.15 10.06 33.29
N LEU A 118 2.45 11.34 33.53
CA LEU A 118 3.14 11.80 34.75
C LEU A 118 2.29 11.61 36.01
N ALA A 119 0.99 11.91 35.94
CA ALA A 119 0.07 11.75 37.07
C ALA A 119 -0.15 10.29 37.46
N GLY A 120 -0.04 9.35 36.51
CA GLY A 120 -0.06 7.91 36.80
C GLY A 120 1.14 7.44 37.64
N ASN A 121 2.24 8.21 37.65
CA ASN A 121 3.47 7.90 38.36
C ASN A 121 3.62 8.64 39.70
N GLN A 122 2.70 9.56 40.04
CA GLN A 122 2.75 10.37 41.27
C GLN A 122 1.50 10.17 42.14
N THR A 123 1.69 9.94 43.43
CA THR A 123 0.63 9.56 44.39
C THR A 123 -0.05 10.75 45.08
N THR A 124 0.42 11.99 44.87
CA THR A 124 0.01 13.17 45.65
C THR A 124 -0.83 14.15 44.83
N ASN A 125 -2.02 14.52 45.31
CA ASN A 125 -2.99 15.45 44.69
C ASN A 125 -3.58 15.02 43.33
N LEU A 126 -3.89 13.73 43.18
CA LEU A 126 -4.52 13.16 41.99
C LEU A 126 -5.85 13.83 41.61
N ASP A 127 -6.67 14.24 42.58
CA ASP A 127 -8.03 14.73 42.29
C ASP A 127 -8.05 16.09 41.59
N LEU A 128 -7.21 17.03 42.01
CA LEU A 128 -7.08 18.35 41.37
C LEU A 128 -6.48 18.23 39.96
N VAL A 129 -5.47 17.37 39.80
CA VAL A 129 -4.82 17.11 38.51
C VAL A 129 -5.81 16.44 37.55
N ASN A 130 -6.57 15.45 38.01
CA ASN A 130 -7.59 14.78 37.21
C ASN A 130 -8.71 15.73 36.80
N ALA A 131 -9.16 16.63 37.69
CA ALA A 131 -10.17 17.64 37.34
C ALA A 131 -9.68 18.62 36.25
N GLY A 132 -8.43 19.06 36.33
CA GLY A 132 -7.81 19.90 35.29
C GLY A 132 -7.63 19.18 33.95
N ILE A 133 -7.31 17.88 33.98
CA ILE A 133 -7.26 17.03 32.78
C ILE A 133 -8.66 16.90 32.15
N ASP A 134 -9.69 16.62 32.95
CA ASP A 134 -11.06 16.48 32.47
C ASP A 134 -11.59 17.76 31.82
N GLN A 135 -11.28 18.93 32.39
CA GLN A 135 -11.63 20.21 31.80
C GLN A 135 -10.96 20.41 30.43
N LYS A 136 -9.65 20.11 30.32
CA LYS A 136 -8.91 20.20 29.05
C LYS A 136 -9.45 19.21 28.01
N ILE A 137 -9.88 18.01 28.42
CA ILE A 137 -10.51 17.03 27.52
C ILE A 137 -11.87 17.52 27.02
N ALA A 138 -12.65 18.21 27.87
CA ALA A 138 -13.93 18.78 27.47
C ALA A 138 -13.78 19.80 26.33
N ASP A 139 -12.72 20.63 26.36
CA ASP A 139 -12.40 21.57 25.29
C ASP A 139 -12.03 20.89 23.97
N LEU A 140 -11.49 19.65 24.03
CA LEU A 140 -11.09 18.86 22.86
C LEU A 140 -12.25 18.04 22.26
N LYS A 141 -13.37 17.87 22.98
CA LYS A 141 -14.53 17.07 22.53
C LYS A 141 -15.14 17.46 21.16
N PRO A 142 -15.28 18.75 20.79
CA PRO A 142 -15.96 19.11 19.56
C PRO A 142 -15.14 18.82 18.30
N VAL A 143 -13.83 18.55 18.41
CA VAL A 143 -12.98 18.33 17.23
C VAL A 143 -12.96 16.84 16.83
N PRO A 144 -13.39 16.50 15.60
CA PRO A 144 -13.30 15.14 15.10
C PRO A 144 -11.88 14.86 14.58
N PHE A 145 -11.02 14.24 15.40
CA PHE A 145 -9.65 13.85 15.03
C PHE A 145 -9.57 13.06 13.71
N VAL A 146 -10.61 12.28 13.45
CA VAL A 146 -10.82 11.48 12.24
C VAL A 146 -10.78 12.33 10.95
N LYS A 147 -11.07 13.63 11.01
CA LYS A 147 -11.02 14.54 9.84
C LYS A 147 -9.58 14.84 9.37
N ALA A 148 -8.57 14.72 10.25
CA ALA A 148 -7.17 14.89 9.85
C ALA A 148 -6.71 13.85 8.82
N VAL A 149 -7.45 12.74 8.68
CA VAL A 149 -7.20 11.73 7.64
C VAL A 149 -8.21 11.88 6.50
N ASP A 150 -7.76 12.44 5.38
CA ASP A 150 -8.58 12.59 4.17
C ASP A 150 -8.28 11.50 3.13
N PHE A 151 -9.27 10.64 2.87
CA PHE A 151 -9.22 9.62 1.82
C PHE A 151 -9.34 10.22 0.40
N LYS A 152 -9.92 11.41 0.24
CA LYS A 152 -10.09 12.04 -1.08
C LYS A 152 -8.75 12.39 -1.71
N SER A 153 -7.74 12.72 -0.88
CA SER A 153 -6.36 12.92 -1.34
C SER A 153 -5.82 11.70 -2.12
N ASN A 154 -6.25 10.48 -1.80
CA ASN A 154 -5.81 9.27 -2.48
C ASN A 154 -6.31 9.15 -3.92
N ARG A 155 -7.37 9.89 -4.27
CA ARG A 155 -7.94 9.90 -5.62
C ARG A 155 -6.94 10.44 -6.65
N LYS A 156 -6.02 11.33 -6.23
CA LYS A 156 -4.91 11.78 -7.06
C LYS A 156 -3.99 10.62 -7.43
N TYR A 157 -3.73 9.71 -6.50
CA TYR A 157 -2.86 8.57 -6.74
C TYR A 157 -3.50 7.50 -7.63
N LEU A 158 -4.82 7.42 -7.65
CA LEU A 158 -5.57 6.52 -8.53
C LEU A 158 -5.21 6.73 -10.00
N LYS A 159 -4.91 7.97 -10.41
CA LYS A 159 -4.49 8.28 -11.79
C LYS A 159 -3.20 7.52 -12.18
N TYR A 160 -2.26 7.37 -11.26
CA TYR A 160 -1.02 6.62 -11.52
C TYR A 160 -1.22 5.11 -11.65
N ALA A 161 -2.28 4.56 -11.05
CA ALA A 161 -2.68 3.17 -11.25
C ALA A 161 -3.52 2.98 -12.52
N LEU A 162 -4.37 3.96 -12.84
CA LEU A 162 -5.26 3.91 -14.00
C LEU A 162 -4.50 4.03 -15.33
N ILE A 163 -3.47 4.88 -15.42
CA ILE A 163 -2.72 5.06 -16.68
C ILE A 163 -2.09 3.74 -17.17
N PRO A 164 -1.28 3.02 -16.35
CA PRO A 164 -0.72 1.73 -16.76
C PRO A 164 -1.80 0.68 -17.05
N LEU A 165 -2.87 0.66 -16.26
CA LEU A 165 -4.00 -0.25 -16.48
C LEU A 165 -4.65 0.01 -17.84
N PHE A 166 -4.85 1.27 -18.22
CA PHE A 166 -5.43 1.64 -19.50
C PHE A 166 -4.53 1.21 -20.67
N VAL A 167 -3.21 1.33 -20.52
CA VAL A 167 -2.24 0.81 -21.50
C VAL A 167 -2.37 -0.70 -21.66
N VAL A 168 -2.46 -1.47 -20.56
CA VAL A 168 -2.70 -2.92 -20.63
C VAL A 168 -3.99 -3.24 -21.38
N VAL A 169 -5.10 -2.55 -21.06
CA VAL A 169 -6.40 -2.78 -21.70
C VAL A 169 -6.34 -2.49 -23.19
N ILE A 170 -5.75 -1.35 -23.61
CA ILE A 170 -5.58 -1.01 -25.02
C ILE A 170 -4.75 -2.08 -25.74
N LEU A 171 -3.63 -2.51 -25.16
CA LEU A 171 -2.78 -3.53 -25.76
C LEU A 171 -3.50 -4.88 -25.90
N LEU A 172 -4.29 -5.28 -24.89
CA LEU A 172 -5.08 -6.51 -24.96
C LEU A 172 -6.17 -6.45 -26.03
N LEU A 173 -6.82 -5.29 -26.22
CA LEU A 173 -7.85 -5.13 -27.25
C LEU A 173 -7.27 -5.00 -28.67
N SER A 174 -6.16 -4.28 -28.81
CA SER A 174 -5.56 -4.00 -30.13
C SER A 174 -4.64 -5.13 -30.61
N SER A 175 -3.86 -5.73 -29.73
CA SER A 175 -2.82 -6.71 -30.08
C SER A 175 -2.48 -7.59 -28.87
N PRO A 176 -3.39 -8.51 -28.48
CA PRO A 176 -3.22 -9.33 -27.28
C PRO A 176 -1.91 -10.12 -27.30
N LYS A 177 -1.44 -10.53 -28.48
CA LYS A 177 -0.18 -11.27 -28.68
C LYS A 177 1.05 -10.59 -28.06
N ILE A 178 1.07 -9.25 -28.02
CA ILE A 178 2.19 -8.47 -27.45
C ILE A 178 2.32 -8.70 -25.93
N LEU A 179 1.23 -9.04 -25.24
CA LEU A 179 1.24 -9.31 -23.80
C LEU A 179 1.07 -10.80 -23.48
N THR A 180 0.19 -11.50 -24.19
CA THR A 180 -0.15 -12.89 -23.86
C THR A 180 0.95 -13.87 -24.23
N GLU A 181 1.65 -13.67 -25.36
CA GLU A 181 2.72 -14.58 -25.76
C GLU A 181 3.96 -14.43 -24.87
N PRO A 182 4.49 -13.22 -24.60
CA PRO A 182 5.58 -13.04 -23.65
C PRO A 182 5.22 -13.53 -22.25
N ALA A 183 4.00 -13.26 -21.76
CA ALA A 183 3.55 -13.74 -20.45
C ALA A 183 3.55 -15.28 -20.38
N ASN A 184 3.04 -15.95 -21.42
CA ASN A 184 3.06 -17.41 -21.49
C ASN A 184 4.49 -17.96 -21.54
N ARG A 185 5.40 -17.30 -22.27
CA ARG A 185 6.81 -17.69 -22.32
C ARG A 185 7.54 -17.48 -21.00
N LEU A 186 7.22 -16.42 -20.28
CA LEU A 186 7.80 -16.11 -18.99
C LEU A 186 7.33 -17.09 -17.90
N VAL A 187 6.04 -17.43 -17.88
CA VAL A 187 5.51 -18.45 -16.95
C VAL A 187 6.11 -19.81 -17.27
N LYS A 188 6.15 -20.19 -18.54
CA LYS A 188 6.81 -21.42 -19.00
C LYS A 188 8.29 -21.17 -19.33
N HIS A 189 9.01 -20.49 -18.44
CA HIS A 189 10.42 -20.14 -18.65
C HIS A 189 11.32 -21.34 -18.96
N ASN A 190 10.96 -22.55 -18.49
CA ASN A 190 11.72 -23.78 -18.70
C ASN A 190 11.38 -24.53 -20.01
N THR A 191 10.41 -24.07 -20.81
CA THR A 191 10.10 -24.69 -22.10
C THR A 191 10.79 -23.96 -23.25
N HIS A 192 11.36 -24.71 -24.19
CA HIS A 192 11.91 -24.12 -25.41
C HIS A 192 10.76 -23.62 -26.29
N PHE A 193 10.77 -22.32 -26.61
CA PHE A 193 9.81 -21.74 -27.54
C PHE A 193 10.54 -21.46 -28.84
N GLU A 194 10.18 -22.21 -29.89
CA GLU A 194 10.63 -21.88 -31.23
C GLU A 194 9.89 -20.63 -31.73
N LYS A 195 10.62 -19.76 -32.42
CA LYS A 195 10.05 -18.57 -33.04
C LYS A 195 9.03 -19.00 -34.08
N SER A 196 7.80 -18.51 -34.01
CA SER A 196 6.82 -18.74 -35.08
C SER A 196 7.41 -18.20 -36.39
N PHE A 197 7.61 -19.08 -37.35
CA PHE A 197 8.18 -18.74 -38.65
C PHE A 197 7.31 -17.69 -39.35
N PRO A 198 7.89 -16.68 -40.01
CA PRO A 198 7.14 -15.68 -40.77
C PRO A 198 6.58 -16.23 -42.10
N PHE A 199 6.74 -17.53 -42.35
CA PHE A 199 6.27 -18.23 -43.54
C PHE A 199 5.72 -19.60 -43.15
N THR A 200 4.75 -20.07 -43.92
CA THR A 200 4.25 -21.44 -43.86
C THR A 200 5.07 -22.30 -44.82
N LEU A 201 5.70 -23.35 -44.29
CA LEU A 201 6.32 -24.38 -45.12
C LEU A 201 5.21 -25.28 -45.66
N ASN A 202 4.89 -25.13 -46.95
CA ASN A 202 4.02 -26.06 -47.65
C ASN A 202 4.91 -27.13 -48.30
N ILE A 203 4.92 -28.33 -47.72
CA ILE A 203 5.72 -29.44 -48.25
C ILE A 203 4.99 -29.97 -49.48
N LEU A 204 5.53 -29.68 -50.67
CA LEU A 204 4.95 -30.11 -51.95
C LEU A 204 5.24 -31.58 -52.29
N ASN A 205 6.22 -32.19 -51.62
CA ASN A 205 6.59 -33.59 -51.81
C ASN A 205 6.37 -34.33 -50.48
N GLU A 206 5.19 -34.93 -50.33
CA GLU A 206 4.82 -35.66 -49.11
C GLU A 206 5.67 -36.93 -48.92
N ASP A 207 6.19 -37.51 -50.00
CA ASP A 207 6.88 -38.81 -49.98
C ASP A 207 8.39 -38.71 -49.75
N LEU A 208 8.99 -37.50 -49.82
CA LEU A 208 10.43 -37.27 -49.59
C LEU A 208 11.36 -38.22 -50.37
N GLN A 209 10.93 -38.70 -51.55
CA GLN A 209 11.76 -39.54 -52.43
C GLN A 209 12.45 -38.68 -53.50
N VAL A 210 13.68 -39.07 -53.84
CA VAL A 210 14.57 -38.43 -54.83
C VAL A 210 14.35 -39.04 -56.21
#